data_AF-A0A238XR76-F1
#
_entry.id   AF-A0A238XR76-F1
#
_cell.length_a   1.000
_cell.length_b   1.000
_cell.length_c   1.000
_cell.angle_alpha   90.00
_cell.angle_beta   90.00
_cell.angle_gamma   90.00
#
_symmetry.space_group_name_H-M   'P 1'
#
loop_
_entity.id
_entity.type
_entity.pdbx_description
1 polymer ?
#
loop_
_entity_poly.entity_id
_entity_poly.type
_entity_poly.pdbx_seq_one_letter_code
_entity_poly.pdbx_strand_id
1 'polypeptide(L)'
;MEATGPNPPNLYIKINDSLRYDYGREFFSGLEGTFAKGIAHGNCSPESIPTIYTGVTPDEHGVTGFYESPVQTPTIFDLPRVLPEYSIAYFDHPQDPIVRLLDGPPIKKLTDIEPPFIYIERDLATHVPYGTSWNRILAERELTGDASLNIGVGAENTTRGITTSGPMHSGTPRTNTRT
;
A
#
# COMPACT_ATOMS: atom_id res chain seq x y z
N MET A 1 6.94 40.75 3.20
CA MET A 1 5.50 40.59 2.89
C MET A 1 5.12 39.21 3.38
N GLU A 2 4.25 39.10 4.38
CA GLU A 2 3.68 37.81 4.76
C GLU A 2 2.61 37.44 3.72
N ALA A 3 2.77 36.28 3.08
CA ALA A 3 1.77 35.78 2.15
C ALA A 3 0.52 35.37 2.95
N THR A 4 -0.55 36.16 2.84
CA THR A 4 -1.85 35.90 3.48
C THR A 4 -2.69 34.87 2.71
N GLY A 5 -2.05 33.89 2.09
CA GLY A 5 -2.74 32.81 1.38
C GLY A 5 -3.35 31.80 2.35
N PRO A 6 -4.34 31.00 1.93
CA PRO A 6 -4.79 29.87 2.72
C PRO A 6 -3.61 28.95 3.02
N ASN A 7 -3.59 28.35 4.23
CA ASN A 7 -2.57 27.38 4.58
C ASN A 7 -2.55 26.26 3.53
N PRO A 8 -1.35 25.87 3.04
CA PRO A 8 -1.23 24.75 2.10
C PRO A 8 -1.87 23.47 2.67
N PRO A 9 -2.61 22.71 1.85
CA PRO A 9 -3.30 21.51 2.32
C PRO A 9 -2.32 20.37 2.60
N ASN A 10 -2.70 19.50 3.54
CA ASN A 10 -2.04 18.21 3.74
C ASN A 10 -2.53 17.19 2.70
N LEU A 11 -1.63 16.37 2.19
CA LEU A 11 -1.92 15.28 1.28
C LEU A 11 -1.54 13.94 1.92
N TYR A 12 -2.49 13.01 1.93
CA TYR A 12 -2.29 11.64 2.39
C TYR A 12 -2.60 10.66 1.27
N ILE A 13 -1.64 9.81 0.92
CA ILE A 13 -1.73 8.84 -0.18
C ILE A 13 -1.59 7.43 0.41
N LYS A 14 -2.68 6.65 0.34
CA LYS A 14 -2.70 5.23 0.72
C LYS A 14 -2.64 4.37 -0.53
N ILE A 15 -1.64 3.49 -0.61
CA ILE A 15 -1.50 2.50 -1.68
C ILE A 15 -1.79 1.12 -1.08
N ASN A 16 -2.85 0.45 -1.54
CA ASN A 16 -3.10 -0.95 -1.20
C ASN A 16 -2.50 -1.84 -2.30
N ASP A 17 -1.34 -2.42 -2.02
CA ASP A 17 -0.59 -3.21 -3.00
C ASP A 17 -1.31 -4.55 -3.27
N SER A 18 -1.58 -4.84 -4.54
CA SER A 18 -2.31 -6.03 -5.00
C SER A 18 -3.80 -6.08 -4.67
N LEU A 19 -4.42 -4.96 -4.27
CA LEU A 19 -5.89 -4.87 -4.13
C LEU A 19 -6.59 -4.84 -5.49
N ARG A 20 -7.44 -5.84 -5.75
CA ARG A 20 -8.28 -5.85 -6.95
C ARG A 20 -9.51 -4.94 -6.82
N TYR A 21 -9.92 -4.38 -7.96
CA TYR A 21 -11.07 -3.49 -8.06
C TYR A 21 -12.38 -4.14 -7.56
N ASP A 22 -12.62 -5.42 -7.89
CA ASP A 22 -13.84 -6.13 -7.51
C ASP A 22 -13.94 -6.39 -5.99
N TYR A 23 -12.82 -6.44 -5.28
CA TYR A 23 -12.78 -6.53 -3.82
C TYR A 23 -12.86 -5.17 -3.13
N GLY A 24 -12.26 -4.13 -3.74
CA GLY A 24 -12.29 -2.78 -3.19
C GLY A 24 -13.67 -2.12 -3.26
N ARG A 25 -14.49 -2.46 -4.26
CA ARG A 25 -15.75 -1.75 -4.55
C ARG A 25 -16.71 -1.70 -3.35
N GLU A 26 -16.88 -2.81 -2.64
CA GLU A 26 -17.77 -2.86 -1.47
C GLU A 26 -17.23 -2.00 -0.32
N PHE A 27 -15.94 -2.13 -0.02
CA PHE A 27 -15.26 -1.34 1.01
C PHE A 27 -15.35 0.16 0.74
N PHE A 28 -15.11 0.56 -0.51
CA PHE A 28 -15.10 1.96 -0.93
C PHE A 28 -16.49 2.56 -1.07
N SER A 29 -17.54 1.76 -1.31
CA SER A 29 -18.91 2.27 -1.49
C SER A 29 -19.47 3.04 -0.28
N GLY A 30 -18.93 2.81 0.92
CA GLY A 30 -19.31 3.50 2.14
C GLY A 30 -18.48 4.75 2.47
N LEU A 31 -17.47 5.08 1.67
CA LEU A 31 -16.62 6.26 1.93
C LEU A 31 -17.17 7.49 1.20
N GLU A 32 -17.08 8.64 1.83
CA GLU A 32 -17.35 9.92 1.18
C GLU A 32 -16.20 10.26 0.21
N GLY A 33 -16.53 10.70 -0.99
CA GLY A 33 -15.54 11.12 -1.98
C GLY A 33 -15.87 10.75 -3.41
N THR A 34 -14.88 10.91 -4.28
CA THR A 34 -14.98 10.54 -5.70
C THR A 34 -14.33 9.19 -5.93
N PHE A 35 -15.04 8.30 -6.61
CA PHE A 35 -14.52 7.00 -7.03
C PHE A 35 -14.31 7.00 -8.54
N ALA A 36 -13.08 6.76 -8.94
CA ALA A 36 -12.72 6.57 -10.34
C ALA A 36 -12.21 5.14 -10.54
N LYS A 37 -12.64 4.50 -11.62
CA LYS A 37 -12.06 3.23 -12.04
C LYS A 37 -10.71 3.51 -12.71
N GLY A 38 -9.64 3.04 -12.08
CA GLY A 38 -8.28 3.13 -12.61
C GLY A 38 -7.74 1.79 -13.10
N ILE A 39 -6.68 1.84 -13.90
CA ILE A 39 -5.87 0.69 -14.29
C ILE A 39 -4.43 1.00 -13.87
N ALA A 40 -3.79 0.07 -13.18
CA ALA A 40 -2.37 0.20 -12.82
C ALA A 40 -1.51 0.20 -14.10
N HIS A 41 -0.39 0.93 -14.08
CA HIS A 41 0.48 1.03 -15.24
C HIS A 41 1.26 -0.25 -15.55
N GLY A 42 1.35 -1.18 -14.60
CA GLY A 42 2.00 -2.47 -14.77
C GLY A 42 1.22 -3.62 -14.13
N ASN A 43 1.75 -4.82 -14.26
CA ASN A 43 1.15 -6.04 -13.69
C ASN A 43 1.67 -6.37 -12.29
N CYS A 44 2.71 -5.68 -11.85
CA CYS A 44 3.37 -5.90 -10.57
C CYS A 44 3.79 -4.58 -9.91
N SER A 45 4.15 -4.65 -8.63
CA SER A 45 4.56 -3.51 -7.81
C SER A 45 5.73 -2.70 -8.40
N PRO A 46 6.84 -3.28 -8.89
CA PRO A 46 7.99 -2.50 -9.35
C PRO A 46 7.68 -1.70 -10.62
N GLU A 47 6.77 -2.17 -11.47
CA GLU A 47 6.29 -1.40 -12.63
C GLU A 47 5.28 -0.33 -12.20
N SER A 48 4.33 -0.67 -11.35
CA SER A 48 3.16 0.20 -11.09
C SER A 48 3.38 1.27 -10.04
N ILE A 49 4.18 0.96 -9.02
CA ILE A 49 4.33 1.86 -7.87
C ILE A 49 5.16 3.09 -8.24
N PRO A 50 6.33 2.98 -8.91
CA PRO A 50 7.13 4.14 -9.28
C PRO A 50 6.40 5.15 -10.18
N THR A 51 5.41 4.73 -11.00
CA THR A 51 4.61 5.67 -11.80
C THR A 51 3.82 6.66 -10.94
N ILE A 52 3.40 6.25 -9.73
CA ILE A 52 2.69 7.12 -8.79
C ILE A 52 3.60 8.25 -8.28
N TYR A 53 4.89 7.96 -8.10
CA TYR A 53 5.85 8.92 -7.54
C TYR A 53 6.50 9.80 -8.60
N THR A 54 6.70 9.26 -9.80
CA THR A 54 7.40 9.93 -10.90
C THR A 54 6.44 10.63 -11.86
N GLY A 55 5.17 10.21 -11.91
CA GLY A 55 4.18 10.70 -12.86
C GLY A 55 4.41 10.26 -14.30
N VAL A 56 5.33 9.30 -14.54
CA VAL A 56 5.67 8.77 -15.87
C VAL A 56 5.42 7.26 -15.93
N THR A 57 5.37 6.70 -17.13
CA THR A 57 5.10 5.27 -17.39
C THR A 57 6.31 4.37 -17.09
N PRO A 58 6.12 3.03 -17.02
CA PRO A 58 7.22 2.09 -16.80
C PRO A 58 8.33 2.17 -17.85
N ASP A 59 7.96 2.42 -19.11
CA ASP A 59 8.93 2.61 -20.20
C ASP A 59 9.77 3.89 -20.00
N GLU A 60 9.22 4.90 -19.33
CA GLU A 60 9.90 6.19 -19.10
C GLU A 60 10.78 6.18 -17.84
N HIS A 61 10.32 5.58 -16.73
CA HIS A 61 11.15 5.45 -15.53
C HIS A 61 12.08 4.22 -15.54
N GLY A 62 11.86 3.29 -16.48
CA GLY A 62 12.75 2.16 -16.76
C GLY A 62 12.83 1.12 -15.65
N VAL A 63 11.76 0.95 -14.85
CA VAL A 63 11.71 -0.08 -13.80
C VAL A 63 10.68 -1.14 -14.18
N THR A 64 11.15 -2.36 -14.46
CA THR A 64 10.30 -3.51 -14.81
C THR A 64 10.35 -4.65 -13.78
N GLY A 65 11.16 -4.50 -12.74
CA GLY A 65 11.44 -5.58 -11.79
C GLY A 65 12.03 -5.07 -10.48
N PHE A 66 11.94 -5.93 -9.45
CA PHE A 66 12.33 -5.55 -8.09
C PHE A 66 13.82 -5.28 -7.91
N TYR A 67 14.70 -5.87 -8.73
CA TYR A 67 16.16 -5.83 -8.57
C TYR A 67 16.85 -4.84 -9.50
N GLU A 68 16.08 -3.94 -10.10
CA GLU A 68 16.61 -2.92 -10.98
C GLU A 68 17.18 -1.74 -10.19
N SER A 69 17.84 -0.84 -10.93
CA SER A 69 18.34 0.40 -10.36
C SER A 69 17.18 1.30 -9.92
N PRO A 70 17.41 2.17 -8.91
CA PRO A 70 16.43 3.18 -8.54
C PRO A 70 16.04 4.04 -9.74
N VAL A 71 14.80 4.54 -9.73
CA VAL A 71 14.34 5.50 -10.74
C VAL A 71 15.27 6.70 -10.77
N GLN A 72 15.63 7.12 -11.98
CA GLN A 72 16.46 8.32 -12.19
C GLN A 72 15.61 9.56 -12.49
N THR A 73 14.31 9.36 -12.70
CA THR A 73 13.31 10.41 -12.94
C THR A 73 12.98 11.13 -11.64
N PRO A 74 12.80 12.46 -11.64
CA PRO A 74 12.33 13.18 -10.46
C PRO A 74 11.07 12.56 -9.87
N THR A 75 11.03 12.48 -8.55
CA THR A 75 9.91 11.91 -7.81
C THR A 75 9.22 12.99 -6.97
N ILE A 76 8.07 12.65 -6.39
CA ILE A 76 7.43 13.47 -5.36
C ILE A 76 8.35 13.78 -4.18
N PHE A 77 9.37 12.95 -3.92
CA PHE A 77 10.36 13.18 -2.85
C PHE A 77 11.37 14.27 -3.19
N ASP A 78 11.45 14.71 -4.45
CA ASP A 78 12.26 15.85 -4.87
C ASP A 78 11.51 17.18 -4.73
N LEU A 79 10.20 17.16 -4.45
CA LEU A 79 9.40 18.37 -4.26
C LEU A 79 9.94 19.34 -3.20
N PRO A 80 10.55 18.93 -2.07
CA PRO A 80 11.08 19.88 -1.09
C PRO A 80 12.16 20.81 -1.66
N ARG A 81 12.75 20.49 -2.82
CA ARG A 81 13.66 21.38 -3.54
C ARG A 81 12.94 22.60 -4.15
N VAL A 82 11.65 22.48 -4.43
CA VAL A 82 10.80 23.51 -5.07
C VAL A 82 9.65 23.98 -4.18
N LEU A 83 9.24 23.19 -3.20
CA LEU A 83 8.20 23.43 -2.20
C LEU A 83 8.78 23.13 -0.79
N PRO A 84 9.73 23.94 -0.30
CA PRO A 84 10.47 23.66 0.94
C PRO A 84 9.61 23.68 2.20
N GLU A 85 8.41 24.23 2.15
CA GLU A 85 7.45 24.25 3.26
C GLU A 85 6.81 22.87 3.51
N TYR A 86 6.83 21.97 2.54
CA TYR A 86 6.22 20.64 2.66
C TYR A 86 7.15 19.63 3.31
N SER A 87 6.70 19.03 4.40
CA SER A 87 7.29 17.80 4.93
C SER A 87 6.83 16.61 4.09
N ILE A 88 7.75 15.80 3.58
CA ILE A 88 7.40 14.59 2.83
C ILE A 88 7.91 13.36 3.55
N ALA A 89 7.07 12.34 3.67
CA ALA A 89 7.47 11.04 4.19
C ALA A 89 6.81 9.87 3.47
N TYR A 90 7.52 8.76 3.49
CA TYR A 90 7.07 7.45 3.06
C TYR A 90 6.97 6.52 4.27
N PHE A 91 5.99 5.63 4.32
CA PHE A 91 5.88 4.64 5.37
C PHE A 91 5.72 3.24 4.80
N ASP A 92 6.78 2.46 5.00
CA ASP A 92 6.94 1.07 4.59
C ASP A 92 8.13 0.44 5.35
N HIS A 93 8.39 -0.84 5.11
CA HIS A 93 9.55 -1.53 5.65
C HIS A 93 10.85 -1.02 4.99
N PRO A 94 11.88 -0.57 5.73
CA PRO A 94 13.08 0.05 5.15
C PRO A 94 13.86 -0.83 4.15
N GLN A 95 13.76 -2.15 4.30
CA GLN A 95 14.40 -3.13 3.42
C GLN A 95 13.52 -3.57 2.25
N ASP A 96 12.34 -2.96 2.08
CA ASP A 96 11.47 -3.30 0.98
C ASP A 96 12.11 -2.94 -0.38
N PRO A 97 12.05 -3.82 -1.39
CA PRO A 97 12.57 -3.52 -2.72
C PRO A 97 12.01 -2.23 -3.35
N ILE A 98 10.77 -1.85 -3.06
CA ILE A 98 10.15 -0.61 -3.54
C ILE A 98 10.84 0.62 -2.94
N VAL A 99 11.20 0.60 -1.65
CA VAL A 99 11.95 1.70 -1.01
C VAL A 99 13.27 1.92 -1.76
N ARG A 100 13.96 0.84 -2.13
CA ARG A 100 15.19 0.93 -2.93
C ARG A 100 14.92 1.51 -4.32
N LEU A 101 13.86 1.07 -5.00
CA LEU A 101 13.51 1.55 -6.33
C LEU A 101 13.20 3.06 -6.35
N LEU A 102 12.77 3.61 -5.22
CA LEU A 102 12.49 5.04 -5.02
C LEU A 102 13.69 5.83 -4.45
N ASP A 103 14.89 5.26 -4.51
CA ASP A 103 16.14 5.84 -4.00
C ASP A 103 16.11 6.19 -2.50
N GLY A 104 15.42 5.37 -1.71
CA GLY A 104 15.41 5.51 -0.25
C GLY A 104 14.69 6.77 0.24
N PRO A 105 13.36 6.89 0.04
CA PRO A 105 12.60 8.04 0.51
C PRO A 105 12.69 8.25 2.02
N PRO A 106 12.43 9.46 2.52
CA PRO A 106 12.42 9.75 3.95
C PRO A 106 11.36 8.94 4.68
N ILE A 107 11.77 7.94 5.48
CA ILE A 107 10.85 7.08 6.22
C ILE A 107 10.49 7.71 7.57
N LYS A 108 9.20 8.04 7.77
CA LYS A 108 8.68 8.57 9.05
C LYS A 108 7.27 8.03 9.34
N LYS A 109 6.89 8.00 10.62
CA LYS A 109 5.50 7.76 11.01
C LYS A 109 4.67 9.03 10.78
N LEU A 110 3.38 8.86 10.53
CA LEU A 110 2.45 9.99 10.38
C LEU A 110 2.41 10.87 11.64
N THR A 111 2.65 10.31 12.83
CA THR A 111 2.70 11.08 14.09
C THR A 111 3.90 12.01 14.20
N ASP A 112 4.91 11.83 13.33
CA ASP A 112 6.21 12.49 13.43
C ASP A 112 6.42 13.48 12.27
N ILE A 113 5.36 13.80 11.50
CA ILE A 113 5.39 14.72 10.36
C ILE A 113 4.65 16.02 10.68
N GLU A 114 5.29 17.15 10.40
CA GLU A 114 4.73 18.47 10.64
C GLU A 114 3.97 18.98 9.40
N PRO A 115 2.78 19.59 9.57
CA PRO A 115 2.08 20.27 8.48
C PRO A 115 2.84 21.50 7.94
N PRO A 116 2.68 21.84 6.64
CA PRO A 116 1.97 21.07 5.62
C PRO A 116 2.77 19.82 5.22
N PHE A 117 2.07 18.73 4.90
CA PHE A 117 2.75 17.49 4.55
C PHE A 117 2.21 16.76 3.32
N ILE A 118 3.08 15.94 2.72
CA ILE A 118 2.72 14.86 1.80
C ILE A 118 3.16 13.56 2.47
N TYR A 119 2.20 12.73 2.84
CA TYR A 119 2.45 11.45 3.49
C TYR A 119 1.97 10.32 2.60
N ILE A 120 2.84 9.33 2.38
CA ILE A 120 2.55 8.21 1.51
C ILE A 120 2.79 6.93 2.29
N GLU A 121 1.81 6.03 2.30
CA GLU A 121 1.97 4.71 2.91
C GLU A 121 1.54 3.61 1.96
N ARG A 122 2.27 2.49 2.02
CA ARG A 122 1.93 1.28 1.28
C ARG A 122 1.47 0.20 2.25
N ASP A 123 0.32 -0.40 1.94
CA ASP A 123 -0.20 -1.57 2.63
C ASP A 123 0.09 -2.83 1.84
N LEU A 124 0.50 -3.88 2.55
CA LEU A 124 0.68 -5.23 2.02
C LEU A 124 -0.40 -6.20 2.53
N ALA A 125 -1.41 -5.73 3.27
CA ALA A 125 -2.48 -6.59 3.77
C ALA A 125 -3.21 -7.34 2.64
N THR A 126 -3.25 -6.77 1.44
CA THR A 126 -3.89 -7.33 0.25
C THR A 126 -3.00 -8.28 -0.56
N HIS A 127 -1.77 -8.56 -0.12
CA HIS A 127 -0.92 -9.64 -0.67
C HIS A 127 -1.36 -11.03 -0.20
N VAL A 128 -2.23 -11.11 0.79
CA VAL A 128 -2.83 -12.38 1.22
C VAL A 128 -3.69 -12.94 0.08
N PRO A 129 -3.54 -14.22 -0.30
CA PRO A 129 -4.40 -14.82 -1.31
C PRO A 129 -5.87 -14.63 -0.97
N TYR A 130 -6.68 -14.35 -1.99
CA TYR A 130 -8.10 -14.11 -1.79
C TYR A 130 -8.80 -15.34 -1.20
N GLY A 131 -9.67 -15.13 -0.20
CA GLY A 131 -10.34 -16.21 0.52
C GLY A 131 -9.51 -16.85 1.65
N THR A 132 -8.33 -16.30 1.97
CA THR A 132 -7.59 -16.62 3.19
C THR A 132 -7.31 -15.36 4.01
N SER A 133 -6.68 -15.52 5.17
CA SER A 133 -6.25 -14.44 6.07
C SER A 133 -4.83 -14.74 6.54
N TRP A 134 -4.09 -13.71 6.97
CA TRP A 134 -2.79 -13.92 7.59
C TRP A 134 -2.88 -14.91 8.76
N ASN A 135 -3.90 -14.79 9.61
CA ASN A 135 -4.12 -15.70 10.73
C ASN A 135 -4.31 -17.14 10.27
N ARG A 136 -5.03 -17.35 9.16
CA ARG A 136 -5.21 -18.69 8.58
C ARG A 136 -3.91 -19.24 8.03
N ILE A 137 -3.14 -18.43 7.29
CA ILE A 137 -1.82 -18.83 6.77
C ILE A 137 -0.86 -19.18 7.91
N LEU A 138 -0.80 -18.34 8.95
CA LEU A 138 0.05 -18.57 10.12
C LEU A 138 -0.37 -19.82 10.89
N ALA A 139 -1.68 -20.04 11.10
CA ALA A 139 -2.19 -21.27 11.72
C ALA A 139 -1.85 -22.53 10.89
N GLU A 140 -1.95 -22.45 9.56
CA GLU A 140 -1.56 -23.54 8.66
C GLU A 140 -0.05 -23.81 8.72
N ARG A 141 0.81 -22.79 8.88
CA ARG A 141 2.26 -22.94 9.11
C ARG A 141 2.58 -23.67 10.41
N GLU A 142 1.96 -23.26 11.51
CA GLU A 142 2.16 -23.90 12.82
C GLU A 142 1.75 -25.37 12.79
N LEU A 143 0.67 -25.69 12.06
CA LEU A 143 0.18 -27.06 11.92
C LEU A 143 1.04 -27.94 11.00
N THR A 144 1.63 -27.37 9.94
CA THR A 144 2.33 -28.14 8.90
C THR A 144 3.86 -28.17 9.09
N GLY A 145 4.43 -27.22 9.82
CA GLY A 145 5.89 -27.06 9.94
C GLY A 145 6.57 -26.63 8.64
N ASP A 146 5.81 -26.22 7.63
CA ASP A 146 6.36 -25.88 6.31
C ASP A 146 6.95 -24.46 6.29
N ALA A 147 8.27 -24.39 6.25
CA ALA A 147 9.04 -23.15 6.18
C ALA A 147 8.99 -22.46 4.80
N SER A 148 8.45 -23.12 3.76
CA SER A 148 8.34 -22.55 2.43
C SER A 148 7.26 -21.46 2.31
N LEU A 149 6.35 -21.37 3.29
CA LEU A 149 5.36 -20.29 3.46
C LEU A 149 5.98 -18.98 4.04
N ASN A 150 7.26 -18.71 3.76
CA ASN A 150 7.94 -17.47 4.14
C ASN A 150 7.45 -16.30 3.28
N ILE A 151 6.27 -15.77 3.61
CA ILE A 151 5.78 -14.50 3.07
C ILE A 151 6.31 -13.40 3.99
N GLY A 152 7.07 -12.45 3.44
CA GLY A 152 7.71 -11.36 4.18
C GLY A 152 6.70 -10.62 5.05
N VAL A 153 6.96 -10.58 6.36
CA VAL A 153 6.02 -10.02 7.35
C VAL A 153 6.12 -8.49 7.32
N GLY A 154 5.37 -7.87 6.42
CA GLY A 154 5.00 -6.45 6.49
C GLY A 154 3.65 -6.21 7.22
N ALA A 155 2.95 -7.29 7.58
CA ALA A 155 1.57 -7.27 8.07
C ALA A 155 1.44 -6.89 9.57
N GLU A 156 2.52 -6.89 10.33
CA GLU A 156 2.46 -6.66 11.79
C GLU A 156 2.15 -5.20 12.18
N ASN A 157 2.13 -4.28 11.22
CA ASN A 157 1.63 -2.91 11.42
C ASN A 157 0.13 -2.72 11.13
N THR A 158 -0.54 -3.65 10.44
CA THR A 158 -1.97 -3.51 10.06
C THR A 158 -2.92 -4.02 11.16
N THR A 159 -2.44 -4.85 12.09
CA THR A 159 -3.29 -5.52 13.09
C THR A 159 -3.79 -4.60 14.21
N ARG A 160 -3.31 -3.36 14.34
CA ARG A 160 -3.72 -2.45 15.43
C ARG A 160 -4.94 -1.58 15.13
N GLY A 161 -5.54 -1.65 13.94
CA GLY A 161 -6.60 -0.71 13.53
C GLY A 161 -8.02 -1.26 13.30
N ILE A 162 -8.22 -2.58 13.23
CA ILE A 162 -9.50 -3.15 12.77
C ILE A 162 -10.11 -4.05 13.84
N THR A 163 -10.83 -3.45 14.79
CA THR A 163 -11.85 -4.17 15.57
C THR A 163 -13.12 -4.25 14.74
N THR A 164 -13.27 -5.30 13.93
CA THR A 164 -14.56 -5.62 13.29
C THR A 164 -15.37 -6.53 14.22
N SER A 165 -16.21 -5.92 15.05
CA SER A 165 -17.34 -6.60 15.67
C SER A 165 -18.44 -6.80 14.62
N GLY A 166 -18.38 -7.90 13.88
CA GLY A 166 -19.44 -8.35 12.97
C GLY A 166 -19.82 -9.81 13.26
N PRO A 167 -21.12 -10.18 13.22
CA PRO A 167 -21.57 -11.48 13.69
C PRO A 167 -21.18 -12.60 12.71
N MET A 168 -20.58 -13.66 13.24
CA MET A 168 -20.39 -14.93 12.53
C MET A 168 -21.74 -15.52 12.11
N HIS A 169 -21.99 -15.61 10.81
CA HIS A 169 -23.05 -16.46 10.29
C HIS A 169 -22.58 -17.92 10.31
N SER A 170 -23.23 -18.73 11.15
CA SER A 170 -23.06 -20.17 11.23
C SER A 170 -23.72 -20.85 10.03
N GLY A 171 -22.91 -21.21 9.03
CA GLY A 171 -23.33 -22.08 7.94
C GLY A 171 -23.61 -23.51 8.43
N THR A 172 -24.81 -24.01 8.18
CA THR A 172 -25.23 -25.39 8.50
C THR A 172 -24.61 -26.39 7.52
N PRO A 173 -24.17 -27.60 7.95
CA PRO A 173 -23.57 -28.58 7.04
C PRO A 173 -24.62 -29.20 6.11
N ARG A 174 -24.30 -29.30 4.82
CA ARG A 174 -25.07 -30.11 3.87
C ARG A 174 -24.73 -31.59 4.04
N THR A 175 -25.72 -32.42 4.32
CA THR A 175 -25.63 -33.88 4.25
C THR A 175 -25.80 -34.34 2.80
N ASN A 176 -24.80 -35.06 2.28
CA ASN A 176 -24.91 -35.75 0.99
C ASN A 176 -25.47 -37.15 1.22
N THR A 177 -26.76 -37.36 0.91
CA THR A 177 -27.30 -38.70 0.67
C THR A 177 -27.13 -39.04 -0.81
N ARG A 178 -26.31 -40.05 -1.10
CA ARG A 178 -26.30 -40.73 -2.40
C ARG A 178 -27.35 -41.85 -2.37
N THR A 179 -28.20 -41.88 -3.38
CA THR A 179 -28.95 -43.07 -3.84
C THR A 179 -28.33 -43.55 -5.13
#